data_AF-A0A8H3U5T3-F1
#
_entry.id   AF-A0A8H3U5T3-F1
#
_cell.length_a   1.000
_cell.length_b   1.000
_cell.length_c   1.000
_cell.angle_alpha   90.00
_cell.angle_beta   90.00
_cell.angle_gamma   90.00
#
_symmetry.space_group_name_H-M   'P 1'
#
loop_
_entity.id
_entity.type
_entity.pdbx_description
1 polymer ?
#
loop_
_entity_poly.entity_id
_entity_poly.type
_entity_poly.pdbx_seq_one_letter_code
_entity_poly.pdbx_strand_id
1 'polypeptide(L)'
;MITGIAHVNLLVPAGTLDLAEAFYGNTLGLKRVPVPALQTHNLAWFDITPGGQQVHIAFGENDAKSRRHPCFKVESPDALLKLRRQIWEHFEKADQASPQEADKPGEESSDLNPNNILVSGFSSPSPIIKISDLGWTTSTTSQNGPGQVFSGWIQGPALRAPEVWRGADRSTAMDVWSVGVCLADWVATKAHFGPGGCRIETDMPVEISQAAWSIAKLHKILNAPLAGSLKDDFNIAWGIAEHVIQENYVLDRSFREQMEQIQMPSDYISFLEKVLTVNPDRRPSPAEALALPFLQE
;
A
#
# COMPACT_ATOMS: atom_id res chain seq x y z
N MET A 1 3.77 -20.70 15.35
CA MET A 1 3.63 -19.24 15.15
C MET A 1 4.59 -18.75 14.07
N ILE A 2 5.90 -18.63 14.33
CA ILE A 2 6.91 -18.45 13.28
C ILE A 2 7.36 -19.83 12.78
N THR A 3 7.40 -20.04 11.47
CA THR A 3 7.71 -21.33 10.82
C THR A 3 9.02 -21.31 10.04
N GLY A 4 9.62 -20.15 9.86
CA GLY A 4 10.91 -20.02 9.21
C GLY A 4 11.25 -18.57 8.86
N ILE A 5 12.32 -18.40 8.11
CA ILE A 5 12.71 -17.11 7.54
C ILE A 5 12.20 -17.07 6.10
N ALA A 6 11.46 -16.02 5.74
CA ALA A 6 11.10 -15.75 4.36
C ALA A 6 12.30 -15.15 3.64
N HIS A 7 12.82 -14.05 4.18
CA HIS A 7 14.05 -13.43 3.71
C HIS A 7 14.77 -12.71 4.84
N VAL A 8 16.04 -12.40 4.63
CA VAL A 8 16.77 -11.41 5.45
C VAL A 8 17.33 -10.34 4.54
N ASN A 9 17.30 -9.08 4.97
CA ASN A 9 17.96 -7.98 4.26
C ASN A 9 19.29 -7.60 4.95
N LEU A 10 20.40 -7.71 4.21
CA LEU A 10 21.76 -7.36 4.64
C LEU A 10 22.28 -6.16 3.84
N LEU A 11 23.28 -5.45 4.37
CA LEU A 11 23.84 -4.28 3.69
C LEU A 11 25.25 -4.53 3.16
N VAL A 12 25.57 -3.86 2.05
CA VAL A 12 26.92 -3.70 1.51
C VAL A 12 27.20 -2.21 1.22
N PRO A 13 28.47 -1.80 1.11
CA PRO A 13 28.82 -0.43 0.73
C PRO A 13 28.17 0.02 -0.59
N ALA A 14 27.89 1.31 -0.71
CA ALA A 14 27.31 1.87 -1.93
C ALA A 14 28.13 1.50 -3.18
N GLY A 15 27.45 1.07 -4.24
CA GLY A 15 28.07 0.70 -5.50
C GLY A 15 28.71 -0.70 -5.55
N THR A 16 28.54 -1.55 -4.52
CA THR A 16 29.23 -2.86 -4.42
C THR A 16 28.33 -4.11 -4.53
N LEU A 17 27.15 -4.02 -5.17
CA LEU A 17 26.28 -5.20 -5.37
C LEU A 17 26.92 -6.27 -6.28
N ASP A 18 27.85 -5.89 -7.13
CA ASP A 18 28.67 -6.81 -7.93
C ASP A 18 29.58 -7.68 -7.04
N LEU A 19 30.17 -7.10 -5.98
CA LEU A 19 30.92 -7.87 -4.97
C LEU A 19 30.01 -8.83 -4.20
N ALA A 20 28.75 -8.46 -3.98
CA ALA A 20 27.76 -9.35 -3.38
C ALA A 20 27.49 -10.56 -4.29
N GLU A 21 27.41 -10.39 -5.61
CA GLU A 21 27.30 -11.52 -6.54
C GLU A 21 28.49 -12.49 -6.40
N ALA A 22 29.72 -11.95 -6.34
CA ALA A 22 30.92 -12.77 -6.20
C ALA A 22 30.92 -13.60 -4.90
N PHE A 23 30.39 -13.05 -3.80
CA PHE A 23 30.33 -13.76 -2.54
C PHE A 23 29.10 -14.68 -2.45
N TYR A 24 27.89 -14.13 -2.54
CA TYR A 24 26.65 -14.88 -2.31
C TYR A 24 26.34 -15.85 -3.46
N GLY A 25 26.60 -15.45 -4.71
CA GLY A 25 26.44 -16.32 -5.87
C GLY A 25 27.56 -17.36 -5.96
N ASN A 26 28.80 -16.88 -6.16
CA ASN A 26 29.90 -17.79 -6.51
C ASN A 26 30.51 -18.52 -5.30
N THR A 27 30.63 -17.86 -4.15
CA THR A 27 31.24 -18.49 -2.96
C THR A 27 30.24 -19.34 -2.18
N LEU A 28 29.04 -18.80 -1.92
CA LEU A 28 28.02 -19.50 -1.14
C LEU A 28 27.09 -20.39 -1.97
N GLY A 29 27.12 -20.27 -3.31
CA GLY A 29 26.29 -21.07 -4.20
C GLY A 29 24.80 -20.67 -4.19
N LEU A 30 24.45 -19.49 -3.67
CA LEU A 30 23.06 -19.03 -3.66
C LEU A 30 22.66 -18.62 -5.08
N LYS A 31 21.40 -18.88 -5.44
CA LYS A 31 20.94 -18.54 -6.79
C LYS A 31 20.48 -17.10 -6.85
N ARG A 32 21.15 -16.24 -7.62
CA ARG A 32 20.67 -14.89 -7.89
C ARG A 32 19.28 -14.95 -8.55
N VAL A 33 18.34 -14.17 -8.04
CA VAL A 33 16.99 -14.03 -8.61
C VAL A 33 16.73 -12.59 -9.07
N PRO A 34 15.86 -12.39 -10.07
CA PRO A 34 15.52 -11.05 -10.54
C PRO A 34 14.91 -10.20 -9.43
N VAL A 35 15.44 -8.99 -9.28
CA VAL A 35 14.81 -7.94 -8.47
C VAL A 35 13.87 -7.10 -9.35
N PRO A 36 12.88 -6.39 -8.76
CA PRO A 36 12.04 -5.47 -9.51
C PRO A 36 12.86 -4.48 -10.34
N ALA A 37 12.40 -4.15 -11.56
CA ALA A 37 13.17 -3.35 -12.52
C ALA A 37 13.63 -1.98 -11.96
N LEU A 38 12.81 -1.35 -11.13
CA LEU A 38 13.11 -0.07 -10.46
C LEU A 38 14.13 -0.21 -9.30
N GLN A 39 14.49 -1.43 -8.92
CA GLN A 39 15.36 -1.75 -7.78
C GLN A 39 16.69 -2.43 -8.19
N THR A 40 16.90 -2.69 -9.49
CA THR A 40 18.06 -3.43 -10.05
C THR A 40 19.43 -2.89 -9.67
N HIS A 41 19.53 -1.61 -9.32
CA HIS A 41 20.77 -0.97 -8.90
C HIS A 41 20.86 -0.73 -7.40
N ASN A 42 19.78 -0.95 -6.64
CA ASN A 42 19.71 -0.65 -5.21
C ASN A 42 19.68 -1.92 -4.35
N LEU A 43 19.32 -3.06 -4.94
CA LEU A 43 19.11 -4.34 -4.26
C LEU A 43 19.59 -5.52 -5.12
N ALA A 44 20.08 -6.58 -4.46
CA ALA A 44 20.31 -7.89 -5.06
C ALA A 44 19.61 -8.98 -4.25
N TRP A 45 18.93 -9.93 -4.90
CA TRP A 45 18.22 -11.02 -4.23
C TRP A 45 18.84 -12.37 -4.58
N PHE A 46 18.96 -13.24 -3.58
CA PHE A 46 19.53 -14.58 -3.68
C PHE A 46 18.61 -15.60 -3.01
N ASP A 47 18.26 -16.68 -3.70
CA ASP A 47 17.56 -17.83 -3.13
C ASP A 47 18.57 -18.73 -2.40
N ILE A 48 18.29 -19.00 -1.12
CA ILE A 48 18.99 -20.03 -0.33
C ILE A 48 18.41 -21.40 -0.67
N THR A 49 17.09 -21.47 -0.75
CA THR A 49 16.35 -22.63 -1.25
C THR A 49 15.44 -22.11 -2.37
N PRO A 50 15.39 -22.75 -3.55
CA PRO A 50 14.56 -22.27 -4.66
C PRO A 50 13.11 -21.99 -4.24
N GLY A 51 12.66 -20.74 -4.39
CA GLY A 51 11.30 -20.31 -3.99
C GLY A 51 11.01 -20.37 -2.48
N GLY A 52 12.02 -20.61 -1.64
CA GLY A 52 11.88 -20.82 -0.20
C GLY A 52 12.40 -19.63 0.63
N GLN A 53 13.60 -19.74 1.20
CA GLN A 53 14.25 -18.67 1.96
C GLN A 53 15.16 -17.85 1.06
N GLN A 54 15.25 -16.54 1.31
CA GLN A 54 16.03 -15.61 0.51
C GLN A 54 16.98 -14.76 1.35
N VAL A 55 18.04 -14.27 0.72
CA VAL A 55 18.89 -13.19 1.20
C VAL A 55 18.73 -12.03 0.24
N HIS A 56 18.37 -10.87 0.75
CA HIS A 56 18.36 -9.60 0.04
C HIS A 56 19.57 -8.79 0.49
N ILE A 57 20.28 -8.18 -0.45
CA ILE A 57 21.45 -7.34 -0.21
C ILE A 57 21.12 -5.94 -0.70
N ALA A 58 21.17 -4.95 0.18
CA ALA A 58 20.91 -3.54 -0.12
C ALA A 58 22.15 -2.69 0.16
N PHE A 59 22.13 -1.43 -0.27
CA PHE A 59 23.09 -0.44 0.22
C PHE A 59 22.67 0.14 1.58
N GLY A 60 23.65 0.47 2.42
CA GLY A 60 23.44 1.38 3.56
C GLY A 60 24.41 1.19 4.73
N GLU A 61 24.21 2.02 5.75
CA GLU A 61 25.02 2.07 6.97
C GLU A 61 24.28 1.48 8.18
N ASN A 62 24.97 1.44 9.33
CA ASN A 62 24.46 0.79 10.53
C ASN A 62 23.69 1.78 11.42
N ASP A 63 22.41 1.99 11.09
CA ASP A 63 21.57 3.00 11.77
C ASP A 63 20.45 2.39 12.61
N ALA A 64 19.98 3.15 13.61
CA ALA A 64 18.86 2.75 14.50
C ALA A 64 17.55 2.50 13.73
N LYS A 65 17.30 3.24 12.63
CA LYS A 65 16.16 3.05 11.73
C LYS A 65 16.59 2.35 10.45
N SER A 66 17.05 1.11 10.61
CA SER A 66 17.59 0.34 9.50
C SER A 66 16.50 -0.26 8.61
N ARG A 67 16.75 -0.28 7.30
CA ARG A 67 15.98 -1.10 6.35
C ARG A 67 16.36 -2.59 6.43
N ARG A 68 17.36 -2.98 7.22
CA ARG A 68 17.68 -4.39 7.50
C ARG A 68 16.57 -4.99 8.34
N HIS A 69 16.02 -6.09 7.86
CA HIS A 69 15.01 -6.83 8.61
C HIS A 69 15.09 -8.31 8.25
N PRO A 70 14.97 -9.20 9.24
CA PRO A 70 14.50 -10.55 8.97
C PRO A 70 12.98 -10.51 8.74
N CYS A 71 12.52 -11.08 7.65
CA CYS A 71 11.11 -11.35 7.42
C CYS A 71 10.83 -12.81 7.82
N PHE A 72 9.92 -13.01 8.76
CA PHE A 72 9.55 -14.33 9.24
C PHE A 72 8.37 -14.90 8.45
N LYS A 73 8.43 -16.20 8.12
CA LYS A 73 7.25 -16.97 7.73
C LYS A 73 6.43 -17.25 8.97
N VAL A 74 5.13 -17.02 8.87
CA VAL A 74 4.15 -17.34 9.91
C VAL A 74 3.21 -18.43 9.40
N GLU A 75 2.74 -19.30 10.29
CA GLU A 75 1.94 -20.48 9.92
C GLU A 75 0.55 -20.14 9.40
N SER A 76 0.00 -18.99 9.81
CA SER A 76 -1.35 -18.54 9.43
C SER A 76 -1.54 -17.04 9.74
N PRO A 77 -2.59 -16.41 9.18
CA PRO A 77 -2.99 -15.05 9.57
C PRO A 77 -3.28 -14.91 11.08
N ASP A 78 -3.93 -15.90 11.70
CA ASP A 78 -4.21 -15.88 13.15
C ASP A 78 -2.92 -15.90 13.98
N ALA A 79 -1.92 -16.65 13.53
CA ALA A 79 -0.61 -16.68 14.17
C ALA A 79 0.14 -15.35 14.02
N LEU A 80 -0.03 -14.64 12.90
CA LEU A 80 0.49 -13.28 12.73
C LEU A 80 -0.15 -12.31 13.74
N LEU A 81 -1.48 -12.33 13.87
CA LEU A 81 -2.19 -11.50 14.84
C LEU A 81 -1.78 -11.81 16.28
N LYS A 82 -1.60 -13.09 16.60
CA LYS A 82 -1.08 -13.52 17.90
C LYS A 82 0.33 -12.99 18.16
N LEU A 83 1.23 -13.10 17.17
CA LEU A 83 2.59 -12.60 17.27
C LEU A 83 2.62 -11.08 17.48
N ARG A 84 1.83 -10.32 16.71
CA ARG A 84 1.71 -8.87 16.85
C ARG A 84 1.27 -8.46 18.26
N ARG A 85 0.22 -9.11 18.79
CA ARG A 85 -0.24 -8.87 20.17
C ARG A 85 0.85 -9.10 21.20
N GLN A 86 1.60 -10.20 21.09
CA GLN A 86 2.69 -10.50 22.02
C GLN A 86 3.83 -9.47 21.95
N ILE A 87 4.19 -9.01 20.75
CA ILE A 87 5.23 -7.97 20.57
C ILE A 87 4.76 -6.65 21.17
N TRP A 88 3.50 -6.27 20.92
CA TRP A 88 2.92 -5.04 21.47
C TRP A 88 2.77 -5.08 22.99
N GLU A 89 2.30 -6.18 23.56
CA GLU A 89 2.26 -6.36 25.01
C GLU A 89 3.65 -6.26 25.65
N HIS A 90 4.71 -6.66 24.94
CA HIS A 90 6.09 -6.47 25.40
C HIS A 90 6.56 -5.03 25.21
N PHE A 91 6.18 -4.36 24.12
CA PHE A 91 6.41 -2.93 23.91
C PHE A 91 5.83 -2.09 25.05
N GLU A 92 4.57 -2.34 25.43
CA GLU A 92 3.85 -1.61 26.48
C GLU A 92 4.46 -1.77 27.87
N LYS A 93 5.23 -2.84 28.13
CA LYS A 93 5.96 -2.98 29.40
C LYS A 93 7.03 -1.91 29.59
N ALA A 94 7.53 -1.32 28.49
CA ALA A 94 8.57 -0.29 28.47
C ALA A 94 9.78 -0.63 29.38
N ASP A 95 10.15 -1.90 29.44
CA ASP A 95 11.31 -2.38 30.19
C ASP A 95 12.56 -2.39 29.29
N GLN A 96 13.71 -2.79 29.85
CA GLN A 96 14.98 -2.79 29.11
C GLN A 96 15.00 -3.78 27.93
N ALA A 97 14.12 -4.77 27.91
CA ALA A 97 13.97 -5.77 26.84
C ALA A 97 12.81 -5.46 25.89
N SER A 98 11.97 -4.47 26.21
CA SER A 98 10.91 -4.00 25.33
C SER A 98 11.48 -3.54 23.98
N PRO A 99 10.81 -3.85 22.86
CA PRO A 99 11.16 -3.27 21.58
C PRO A 99 11.06 -1.74 21.64
N GLN A 100 11.89 -1.04 20.88
CA GLN A 100 11.90 0.44 20.85
C GLN A 100 10.72 1.02 20.07
N GLU A 101 10.24 0.27 19.08
CA GLU A 101 9.08 0.58 18.25
C GLU A 101 8.32 -0.73 18.01
N ALA A 102 6.99 -0.69 18.02
CA ALA A 102 6.15 -1.83 17.69
C ALA A 102 4.84 -1.34 17.08
N ASP A 103 4.30 -2.10 16.14
CA ASP A 103 3.03 -1.79 15.52
C ASP A 103 1.89 -2.22 16.44
N LYS A 104 1.09 -1.26 16.93
CA LYS A 104 -0.08 -1.58 17.74
C LYS A 104 -1.05 -2.45 16.94
N PRO A 105 -1.49 -3.59 17.48
CA PRO A 105 -2.49 -4.44 16.84
C PRO A 105 -3.77 -3.63 16.62
N GLY A 106 -4.02 -3.24 15.37
CA GLY A 106 -5.23 -2.50 14.99
C GLY A 106 -5.06 -1.04 14.56
N GLU A 107 -3.93 -0.39 14.83
CA GLU A 107 -3.60 0.92 14.25
C GLU A 107 -3.07 0.74 12.78
N GLU A 108 -2.97 1.83 12.01
CA GLU A 108 -3.06 1.97 10.52
C GLU A 108 -1.88 1.41 9.70
N SER A 109 -1.96 1.04 8.41
CA SER A 109 -2.88 1.26 7.26
C SER A 109 -2.95 -0.03 6.43
N SER A 110 -4.06 -0.35 5.75
CA SER A 110 -4.08 -1.47 4.78
C SER A 110 -2.97 -1.29 3.73
N ASP A 111 -2.04 -2.24 3.68
CA ASP A 111 -0.76 -2.17 2.97
C ASP A 111 -0.82 -2.23 1.44
N LEU A 112 -2.00 -2.19 0.83
CA LEU A 112 -2.11 -2.11 -0.62
C LEU A 112 -1.74 -0.70 -1.09
N ASN A 113 -0.44 -0.46 -1.19
CA ASN A 113 0.23 0.68 -1.78
C ASN A 113 1.05 0.19 -2.99
N PRO A 114 1.21 0.99 -4.06
CA PRO A 114 2.13 0.68 -5.15
C PRO A 114 3.51 0.15 -4.75
N ASN A 115 4.08 0.65 -3.64
CA ASN A 115 5.39 0.25 -3.13
C ASN A 115 5.43 -1.17 -2.53
N ASN A 116 4.27 -1.72 -2.19
CA ASN A 116 4.11 -3.04 -1.56
C ASN A 116 3.71 -4.12 -2.58
N ILE A 117 3.70 -3.78 -3.87
CA ILE A 117 3.48 -4.72 -4.97
C ILE A 117 4.82 -4.95 -5.67
N LEU A 118 5.43 -6.10 -5.40
CA LEU A 118 6.73 -6.48 -5.94
C LEU A 118 6.55 -7.29 -7.22
N VAL A 119 7.33 -6.98 -8.25
CA VAL A 119 7.31 -7.71 -9.52
C VAL A 119 8.67 -8.34 -9.75
N SER A 120 8.70 -9.65 -10.02
CA SER A 120 9.91 -10.40 -10.37
C SER A 120 9.73 -11.10 -11.71
N GLY A 121 10.83 -11.32 -12.43
CA GLY A 121 10.79 -11.92 -13.77
C GLY A 121 10.05 -11.05 -14.78
N PHE A 122 10.16 -9.72 -14.70
CA PHE A 122 9.46 -8.79 -15.60
C PHE A 122 9.68 -9.08 -17.10
N SER A 123 10.89 -9.51 -17.48
CA SER A 123 11.22 -9.88 -18.86
C SER A 123 10.77 -11.30 -19.26
N SER A 124 10.19 -12.06 -18.33
CA SER A 124 9.61 -13.38 -18.59
C SER A 124 8.21 -13.22 -19.22
N PRO A 125 7.75 -14.16 -20.06
CA PRO A 125 6.34 -14.21 -20.47
C PRO A 125 5.37 -14.45 -19.31
N SER A 126 5.88 -14.80 -18.12
CA SER A 126 5.09 -14.99 -16.91
C SER A 126 5.77 -14.29 -15.73
N PRO A 127 5.61 -12.96 -15.61
CA PRO A 127 6.11 -12.22 -14.46
C PRO A 127 5.36 -12.67 -13.19
N ILE A 128 6.07 -12.66 -12.06
CA ILE A 128 5.50 -13.03 -10.77
C ILE A 128 5.29 -11.76 -9.96
N ILE A 129 4.03 -11.49 -9.63
CA ILE A 129 3.61 -10.42 -8.73
C ILE A 129 3.53 -10.98 -7.30
N LYS A 130 4.10 -10.27 -6.33
CA LYS A 130 4.06 -10.62 -4.91
C LYS A 130 3.57 -9.39 -4.14
N ILE A 131 2.58 -9.59 -3.27
CA ILE A 131 2.19 -8.57 -2.29
C ILE A 131 3.14 -8.74 -1.10
N SER A 132 3.80 -7.65 -0.71
CA SER A 132 4.66 -7.58 0.48
C SER A 132 4.04 -6.68 1.53
N ASP A 133 4.66 -6.66 2.70
CA ASP A 133 4.20 -5.86 3.84
C ASP A 133 2.74 -6.21 4.14
N LEU A 134 2.50 -7.36 4.76
CA LEU A 134 1.15 -7.74 5.21
C LEU A 134 0.97 -7.43 6.69
N GLY A 135 1.82 -6.54 7.22
CA GLY A 135 1.90 -6.18 8.64
C GLY A 135 0.53 -5.77 9.16
N TRP A 136 -0.31 -5.17 8.31
CA TRP A 136 -1.62 -4.62 8.67
C TRP A 136 -2.84 -5.45 8.21
N THR A 137 -2.66 -6.69 7.74
CA THR A 137 -3.78 -7.57 7.36
C THR A 137 -4.62 -8.01 8.56
N THR A 138 -5.95 -7.95 8.41
CA THR A 138 -6.92 -8.38 9.44
C THR A 138 -7.89 -9.41 8.86
N SER A 139 -8.30 -10.39 9.66
CA SER A 139 -9.35 -11.33 9.25
C SER A 139 -10.71 -10.64 9.20
N THR A 140 -11.47 -10.85 8.14
CA THR A 140 -12.87 -10.40 8.02
C THR A 140 -13.81 -11.09 9.01
N THR A 141 -13.38 -12.21 9.61
CA THR A 141 -14.16 -13.01 10.56
C THR A 141 -13.80 -12.74 12.02
N SER A 142 -12.81 -11.88 12.31
CA SER A 142 -12.60 -11.45 13.68
C SER A 142 -13.77 -10.57 14.10
N GLN A 143 -14.82 -11.19 14.65
CA GLN A 143 -15.76 -10.51 15.54
C GLN A 143 -14.95 -10.01 16.73
N ASN A 144 -14.37 -8.83 16.58
CA ASN A 144 -13.89 -8.10 17.73
C ASN A 144 -15.13 -7.80 18.57
N GLY A 145 -15.05 -8.05 19.87
CA GLY A 145 -16.18 -7.88 20.77
C GLY A 145 -16.79 -6.48 20.65
N PRO A 146 -18.08 -6.32 20.98
CA PRO A 146 -18.78 -5.04 20.87
C PRO A 146 -18.03 -3.98 21.69
N GLY A 147 -17.50 -2.96 21.02
CA GLY A 147 -16.86 -1.80 21.65
C GLY A 147 -15.39 -1.51 21.29
N GLN A 148 -14.71 -2.35 20.49
CA GLN A 148 -13.39 -1.98 19.96
C GLN A 148 -13.53 -1.11 18.70
N VAL A 149 -13.69 0.19 18.92
CA VAL A 149 -13.60 1.21 17.86
C VAL A 149 -12.13 1.32 17.45
N PHE A 150 -11.78 0.87 16.24
CA PHE A 150 -10.45 1.16 15.69
C PHE A 150 -10.38 2.66 15.40
N SER A 151 -9.59 3.39 16.18
CA SER A 151 -9.41 4.84 16.09
C SER A 151 -8.38 5.28 15.04
N GLY A 152 -7.87 4.37 14.21
CA GLY A 152 -6.89 4.66 13.15
C GLY A 152 -7.51 4.73 11.75
N TRP A 153 -6.91 5.53 10.87
CA TRP A 153 -7.27 5.65 9.46
C TRP A 153 -6.91 4.39 8.64
N ILE A 154 -7.93 3.74 8.10
CA ILE A 154 -7.83 2.38 7.56
C ILE A 154 -6.98 2.29 6.27
N GLN A 155 -6.85 3.38 5.51
CA GLN A 155 -6.08 3.51 4.26
C GLN A 155 -5.32 4.83 4.26
N GLY A 156 -4.18 4.92 3.58
CA GLY A 156 -3.53 6.22 3.30
C GLY A 156 -4.40 7.16 2.44
N PRO A 157 -4.32 8.49 2.59
CA PRO A 157 -5.23 9.45 1.95
C PRO A 157 -5.41 9.28 0.43
N ALA A 158 -4.31 9.02 -0.29
CA ALA A 158 -4.33 8.88 -1.75
C ALA A 158 -5.08 7.64 -2.26
N LEU A 159 -5.15 6.58 -1.45
CA LEU A 159 -5.72 5.28 -1.83
C LEU A 159 -7.06 5.02 -1.12
N ARG A 160 -7.54 5.99 -0.35
CA ARG A 160 -8.67 5.80 0.55
C ARG A 160 -9.99 5.78 -0.21
N ALA A 161 -10.76 4.72 0.00
CA ALA A 161 -12.06 4.52 -0.63
C ALA A 161 -13.12 5.50 -0.08
N PRO A 162 -14.13 5.90 -0.88
CA PRO A 162 -15.14 6.88 -0.47
C PRO A 162 -15.90 6.48 0.80
N GLU A 163 -16.21 5.21 0.98
CA GLU A 163 -16.87 4.69 2.17
C GLU A 163 -15.99 4.76 3.42
N VAL A 164 -14.66 4.61 3.27
CA VAL A 164 -13.71 4.70 4.39
C VAL A 164 -13.59 6.16 4.85
N TRP A 165 -13.63 7.13 3.93
CA TRP A 165 -13.78 8.56 4.29
C TRP A 165 -15.04 8.84 5.12
N ARG A 166 -16.12 8.08 4.91
CA ARG A 166 -17.36 8.19 5.70
C ARG A 166 -17.35 7.37 6.99
N GLY A 167 -16.23 6.70 7.31
CA GLY A 167 -16.09 5.92 8.54
C GLY A 167 -16.61 4.49 8.46
N ALA A 168 -16.76 3.92 7.26
CA ALA A 168 -17.10 2.50 7.10
C ALA A 168 -15.98 1.59 7.65
N ASP A 169 -16.39 0.42 8.14
CA ASP A 169 -15.48 -0.64 8.59
C ASP A 169 -14.68 -1.27 7.44
N ARG A 170 -13.66 -2.07 7.80
CA ARG A 170 -12.81 -2.80 6.86
C ARG A 170 -13.65 -3.73 5.97
N SER A 171 -13.38 -3.72 4.67
CA SER A 171 -14.07 -4.59 3.70
C SER A 171 -13.15 -5.00 2.56
N THR A 172 -13.49 -6.08 1.84
CA THR A 172 -12.75 -6.42 0.62
C THR A 172 -12.94 -5.37 -0.47
N ALA A 173 -14.06 -4.65 -0.48
CA ALA A 173 -14.34 -3.61 -1.46
C ALA A 173 -13.34 -2.46 -1.38
N MET A 174 -12.95 -2.01 -0.19
CA MET A 174 -11.96 -0.93 -0.04
C MET A 174 -10.57 -1.33 -0.58
N ASP A 175 -10.17 -2.60 -0.47
CA ASP A 175 -8.91 -3.09 -1.04
C ASP A 175 -8.95 -3.08 -2.58
N VAL A 176 -10.08 -3.50 -3.17
CA VAL A 176 -10.32 -3.43 -4.62
C VAL A 176 -10.21 -1.98 -5.11
N TRP A 177 -10.73 -1.02 -4.33
CA TRP A 177 -10.55 0.40 -4.63
C TRP A 177 -9.07 0.81 -4.62
N SER A 178 -8.33 0.50 -3.54
CA SER A 178 -6.89 0.81 -3.47
C SER A 178 -6.14 0.28 -4.70
N VAL A 179 -6.41 -0.97 -5.11
CA VAL A 179 -5.82 -1.58 -6.30
C VAL A 179 -6.18 -0.80 -7.57
N GLY A 180 -7.45 -0.40 -7.73
CA GLY A 180 -7.88 0.43 -8.85
C GLY A 180 -7.14 1.77 -8.93
N VAL A 181 -6.93 2.43 -7.79
CA VAL A 181 -6.16 3.67 -7.73
C VAL A 181 -4.70 3.43 -8.10
N CYS A 182 -4.06 2.37 -7.58
CA CYS A 182 -2.69 2.00 -7.94
C CYS A 182 -2.51 1.81 -9.45
N LEU A 183 -3.44 1.08 -10.08
CA LEU A 183 -3.42 0.79 -11.51
C LEU A 183 -3.58 2.07 -12.36
N ALA A 184 -4.48 2.96 -11.95
CA ALA A 184 -4.64 4.27 -12.59
C ALA A 184 -3.36 5.12 -12.44
N ASP A 185 -2.84 5.21 -11.22
CA ASP A 185 -1.68 6.04 -10.87
C ASP A 185 -0.40 5.58 -11.59
N TRP A 186 -0.18 4.28 -11.73
CA TRP A 186 0.97 3.73 -12.46
C TRP A 186 0.94 4.12 -13.93
N VAL A 187 -0.21 3.96 -14.57
CA VAL A 187 -0.36 4.23 -16.00
C VAL A 187 -0.26 5.73 -16.29
N ALA A 188 -0.81 6.58 -15.42
CA ALA A 188 -0.71 8.02 -15.56
C ALA A 188 0.61 8.61 -15.04
N THR A 189 1.44 7.82 -14.36
CA THR A 189 2.62 8.28 -13.60
C THR A 189 2.33 9.47 -12.67
N LYS A 190 1.12 9.47 -12.08
CA LYS A 190 0.57 10.59 -11.29
C LYS A 190 -0.37 10.05 -10.24
N ALA A 191 -0.32 10.61 -9.03
CA ALA A 191 -1.31 10.33 -8.00
C ALA A 191 -2.64 11.07 -8.27
N HIS A 192 -3.66 10.36 -8.76
CA HIS A 192 -4.95 10.94 -9.13
C HIS A 192 -5.66 11.54 -7.92
N PHE A 193 -5.71 10.79 -6.81
CA PHE A 193 -6.35 11.20 -5.56
C PHE A 193 -5.33 11.57 -4.47
N GLY A 194 -4.02 11.54 -4.77
CA GLY A 194 -2.99 11.88 -3.79
C GLY A 194 -2.70 13.39 -3.67
N PRO A 195 -1.87 13.79 -2.69
CA PRO A 195 -1.55 15.19 -2.39
C PRO A 195 -0.69 15.90 -3.45
N GLY A 196 -0.22 15.19 -4.49
CA GLY A 196 0.64 15.75 -5.54
C GLY A 196 0.02 16.98 -6.20
N GLY A 197 0.81 18.06 -6.33
CA GLY A 197 0.35 19.35 -6.86
C GLY A 197 -0.34 20.25 -5.84
N CYS A 198 -0.38 19.88 -4.55
CA CYS A 198 -0.78 20.79 -3.47
C CYS A 198 0.20 21.96 -3.40
N ARG A 199 -0.31 23.19 -3.56
CA ARG A 199 0.47 24.44 -3.55
C ARG A 199 0.13 25.35 -2.37
N ILE A 200 -0.70 24.87 -1.44
CA ILE A 200 -1.19 25.66 -0.32
C ILE A 200 -0.35 25.29 0.91
N GLU A 201 0.39 26.27 1.43
CA GLU A 201 0.98 26.18 2.75
C GLU A 201 -0.11 26.46 3.78
N THR A 202 -0.31 25.52 4.70
CA THR A 202 -1.26 25.64 5.80
C THR A 202 -0.51 25.44 7.10
N ASP A 203 -0.91 26.11 8.18
CA ASP A 203 -0.39 25.86 9.52
C ASP A 203 -0.89 24.52 10.13
N MET A 204 -1.65 23.74 9.36
CA MET A 204 -2.19 22.44 9.76
C MET A 204 -1.14 21.33 9.67
N PRO A 205 -1.25 20.28 10.50
CA PRO A 205 -0.50 19.04 10.33
C PRO A 205 -0.60 18.51 8.90
N VAL A 206 0.52 17.99 8.40
CA VAL A 206 0.66 17.54 7.01
C VAL A 206 -0.41 16.51 6.63
N GLU A 207 -0.83 15.67 7.57
CA GLU A 207 -1.85 14.64 7.41
C GLU A 207 -3.22 15.24 7.07
N ILE A 208 -3.57 16.37 7.71
CA ILE A 208 -4.84 17.08 7.46
C ILE A 208 -4.80 17.72 6.08
N SER A 209 -3.69 18.35 5.71
CA SER A 209 -3.55 18.99 4.40
C SER A 209 -3.53 17.97 3.26
N GLN A 210 -2.88 16.82 3.46
CA GLN A 210 -2.92 15.70 2.51
C GLN A 210 -4.33 15.12 2.39
N ALA A 211 -5.04 14.97 3.51
CA ALA A 211 -6.42 14.49 3.50
C ALA A 211 -7.36 15.46 2.76
N ALA A 212 -7.27 16.76 3.04
CA ALA A 212 -8.06 17.79 2.37
C ALA A 212 -7.87 17.78 0.85
N TRP A 213 -6.62 17.65 0.39
CA TRP A 213 -6.32 17.59 -1.04
C TRP A 213 -6.87 16.32 -1.70
N SER A 214 -6.78 15.20 -1.00
CA SER A 214 -7.28 13.91 -1.49
C SER A 214 -8.80 13.93 -1.61
N ILE A 215 -9.49 14.48 -0.61
CA ILE A 215 -10.93 14.72 -0.61
C ILE A 215 -11.34 15.63 -1.78
N ALA A 216 -10.66 16.77 -1.96
CA ALA A 216 -10.99 17.74 -3.00
C ALA A 216 -10.85 17.15 -4.41
N LYS A 217 -9.76 16.42 -4.66
CA LYS A 217 -9.54 15.67 -5.90
C LYS A 217 -10.60 14.61 -6.12
N LEU A 218 -10.88 13.79 -5.11
CA LEU A 218 -11.93 12.78 -5.20
C LEU A 218 -13.28 13.40 -5.58
N HIS A 219 -13.61 14.56 -4.99
CA HIS A 219 -14.79 15.35 -5.33
C HIS A 219 -14.84 15.80 -6.77
N LYS A 220 -13.80 16.46 -7.29
CA LYS A 220 -13.81 16.96 -8.66
C LYS A 220 -13.78 15.81 -9.68
N ILE A 221 -12.97 14.79 -9.45
CA ILE A 221 -12.69 13.72 -10.41
C ILE A 221 -13.88 12.75 -10.58
N LEU A 222 -14.60 12.47 -9.50
CA LEU A 222 -15.69 11.47 -9.48
C LEU A 222 -17.07 12.09 -9.26
N ASN A 223 -17.21 13.40 -9.50
CA ASN A 223 -18.46 14.14 -9.38
C ASN A 223 -19.10 14.03 -7.98
N ALA A 224 -18.38 14.56 -6.99
CA ALA A 224 -18.79 14.75 -5.60
C ALA A 224 -19.23 13.47 -4.86
N PRO A 225 -18.39 12.41 -4.81
CA PRO A 225 -18.79 11.16 -4.20
C PRO A 225 -18.98 11.28 -2.68
N LEU A 226 -18.35 12.24 -1.99
CA LEU A 226 -18.52 12.42 -0.54
C LEU A 226 -19.56 13.51 -0.21
N ALA A 227 -20.45 13.86 -1.14
CA ALA A 227 -21.60 14.72 -0.85
C ALA A 227 -22.52 14.01 0.17
N GLY A 228 -22.28 14.30 1.45
CA GLY A 228 -22.84 13.59 2.61
C GLY A 228 -22.00 13.89 3.85
N SER A 229 -22.16 13.09 4.91
CA SER A 229 -21.36 13.22 6.13
C SER A 229 -20.07 12.40 6.03
N LEU A 230 -18.94 13.04 6.29
CA LEU A 230 -17.67 12.37 6.55
C LEU A 230 -17.60 11.87 8.00
N LYS A 231 -16.62 11.01 8.28
CA LYS A 231 -16.25 10.71 9.66
C LYS A 231 -15.81 12.02 10.35
N ASP A 232 -16.19 12.20 11.61
CA ASP A 232 -15.93 13.45 12.36
C ASP A 232 -14.44 13.87 12.34
N ASP A 233 -13.54 12.90 12.37
CA ASP A 233 -12.09 13.09 12.30
C ASP A 233 -11.63 13.84 11.03
N PHE A 234 -12.45 13.89 9.98
CA PHE A 234 -12.15 14.55 8.70
C PHE A 234 -12.88 15.88 8.49
N ASN A 235 -13.67 16.35 9.45
CA ASN A 235 -14.44 17.60 9.29
C ASN A 235 -13.54 18.82 9.03
N ILE A 236 -12.37 18.89 9.67
CA ILE A 236 -11.39 19.96 9.42
C ILE A 236 -10.84 19.86 7.99
N ALA A 237 -10.43 18.65 7.57
CA ALA A 237 -9.94 18.41 6.22
C ALA A 237 -11.02 18.70 5.16
N TRP A 238 -12.29 18.39 5.47
CA TRP A 238 -13.43 18.71 4.63
C TRP A 238 -13.62 20.21 4.44
N GLY A 239 -13.59 21.01 5.51
CA GLY A 239 -13.72 22.47 5.39
C GLY A 239 -12.63 23.09 4.52
N ILE A 240 -11.40 22.58 4.61
CA ILE A 240 -10.30 22.99 3.71
C ILE A 240 -10.58 22.53 2.27
N ALA A 241 -11.02 21.27 2.08
CA ALA A 241 -11.34 20.72 0.78
C ALA A 241 -12.46 21.49 0.08
N GLU A 242 -13.52 21.89 0.80
CA GLU A 242 -14.60 22.71 0.27
C GLU A 242 -14.10 24.04 -0.27
N HIS A 243 -13.23 24.73 0.48
CA HIS A 243 -12.61 25.95 0.01
C HIS A 243 -11.74 25.70 -1.23
N VAL A 244 -10.94 24.63 -1.23
CA VAL A 244 -10.12 24.22 -2.38
C VAL A 244 -10.95 23.96 -3.64
N ILE A 245 -12.13 23.34 -3.49
CA ILE A 245 -13.08 23.06 -4.56
C ILE A 245 -13.72 24.35 -5.08
N GLN A 246 -14.17 25.23 -4.17
CA GLN A 246 -14.85 26.49 -4.51
C GLN A 246 -13.94 27.47 -5.26
N GLU A 247 -12.69 27.57 -4.84
CA GLU A 247 -11.69 28.44 -5.45
C GLU A 247 -11.03 27.82 -6.71
N ASN A 248 -11.49 26.63 -7.13
CA ASN A 248 -11.00 25.91 -8.32
C ASN A 248 -9.48 25.65 -8.34
N TYR A 249 -8.89 25.35 -7.19
CA TYR A 249 -7.48 24.95 -7.09
C TYR A 249 -7.20 23.53 -7.61
N VAL A 250 -8.24 22.71 -7.74
CA VAL A 250 -8.18 21.36 -8.31
C VAL A 250 -8.79 21.36 -9.71
N LEU A 251 -8.10 20.69 -10.64
CA LEU A 251 -8.54 20.56 -12.03
C LEU A 251 -9.94 19.95 -12.12
N ASP A 252 -10.84 20.67 -12.77
CA ASP A 252 -12.22 20.25 -13.03
C ASP A 252 -12.28 19.37 -14.30
N ARG A 253 -11.82 18.13 -14.15
CA ARG A 253 -11.90 17.09 -15.19
C ARG A 253 -12.24 15.76 -14.56
N SER A 254 -13.20 15.07 -15.17
CA SER A 254 -13.60 13.71 -14.77
C SER A 254 -12.42 12.73 -14.88
N PHE A 255 -12.56 11.60 -14.19
CA PHE A 255 -11.59 10.50 -14.29
C PHE A 255 -11.36 10.06 -15.74
N ARG A 256 -12.45 9.85 -16.49
CA ARG A 256 -12.38 9.45 -17.90
C ARG A 256 -11.63 10.45 -18.76
N GLU A 257 -11.93 11.74 -18.66
CA GLU A 257 -11.23 12.78 -19.42
C GLU A 257 -9.73 12.82 -19.10
N GLN A 258 -9.35 12.60 -17.84
CA GLN A 258 -7.94 12.53 -17.46
C GLN A 258 -7.22 11.33 -18.08
N MET A 259 -7.88 10.16 -18.12
CA MET A 259 -7.31 8.95 -18.71
C MET A 259 -7.28 8.99 -20.25
N GLU A 260 -8.30 9.56 -20.87
CA GLU A 260 -8.34 9.76 -22.33
C GLU A 260 -7.26 10.75 -22.78
N GLN A 261 -6.96 11.77 -21.98
CA GLN A 261 -5.91 12.74 -22.27
C GLN A 261 -4.52 12.11 -22.38
N ILE A 262 -4.26 11.04 -21.64
CA ILE A 262 -3.01 10.26 -21.72
C ILE A 262 -3.12 9.09 -22.72
N GLN A 263 -4.14 9.11 -23.59
CA GLN A 263 -4.38 8.15 -24.67
C GLN A 263 -4.59 6.71 -24.17
N MET A 264 -5.24 6.53 -23.01
CA MET A 264 -5.52 5.18 -22.54
C MET A 264 -6.61 4.48 -23.35
N PRO A 265 -6.47 3.16 -23.59
CA PRO A 265 -7.50 2.35 -24.23
C PRO A 265 -8.84 2.42 -23.49
N SER A 266 -9.95 2.56 -24.23
CA SER A 266 -11.28 2.81 -23.64
C SER A 266 -11.79 1.62 -22.81
N ASP A 267 -11.44 0.40 -23.19
CA ASP A 267 -11.66 -0.84 -22.44
C ASP A 267 -10.92 -0.85 -21.10
N TYR A 268 -9.65 -0.39 -21.07
CA TYR A 268 -8.90 -0.22 -19.82
C TYR A 268 -9.52 0.85 -18.91
N ILE A 269 -9.94 1.99 -19.48
CA ILE A 269 -10.64 3.04 -18.72
C ILE A 269 -11.94 2.48 -18.13
N SER A 270 -12.70 1.73 -18.92
CA SER A 270 -13.97 1.12 -18.48
C SER A 270 -13.75 0.07 -17.39
N PHE A 271 -12.66 -0.69 -17.47
CA PHE A 271 -12.22 -1.59 -16.39
C PHE A 271 -11.92 -0.81 -15.10
N LEU A 272 -11.13 0.27 -15.18
CA LEU A 272 -10.80 1.08 -14.01
C LEU A 272 -12.04 1.75 -13.41
N GLU A 273 -12.95 2.30 -14.21
CA GLU A 273 -14.21 2.87 -13.72
C GLU A 273 -15.07 1.83 -12.99
N LYS A 274 -15.05 0.57 -13.44
CA LYS A 274 -15.75 -0.51 -12.77
C LYS A 274 -15.15 -0.82 -11.40
N VAL A 275 -13.83 -0.92 -11.32
CA VAL A 275 -13.07 -1.17 -10.07
C VAL A 275 -13.18 0.04 -9.12
N LEU A 276 -13.22 1.27 -9.64
CA LEU A 276 -13.36 2.53 -8.90
C LEU A 276 -14.83 2.94 -8.69
N THR A 277 -15.75 1.99 -8.64
CA THR A 277 -17.16 2.27 -8.33
C THR A 277 -17.28 2.83 -6.90
N VAL A 278 -17.90 4.00 -6.76
CA VAL A 278 -18.02 4.73 -5.48
C VAL A 278 -18.85 3.97 -4.45
N ASN A 279 -19.96 3.34 -4.86
CA ASN A 279 -20.77 2.52 -3.98
C ASN A 279 -20.08 1.16 -3.76
N PRO A 280 -19.63 0.83 -2.53
CA PRO A 280 -18.91 -0.41 -2.26
C PRO A 280 -19.74 -1.66 -2.57
N ASP A 281 -21.07 -1.63 -2.41
CA ASP A 281 -21.96 -2.78 -2.69
C ASP A 281 -22.09 -3.07 -4.18
N ARG A 282 -21.72 -2.11 -5.03
CA ARG A 282 -21.72 -2.23 -6.51
C ARG A 282 -20.32 -2.38 -7.09
N ARG A 283 -19.28 -2.26 -6.25
CA ARG A 283 -17.90 -2.46 -6.63
C ARG A 283 -17.65 -3.96 -6.76
N PRO A 284 -16.98 -4.42 -7.83
CA PRO A 284 -16.73 -5.84 -8.01
C PRO A 284 -15.87 -6.39 -6.88
N SER A 285 -16.11 -7.63 -6.49
CA SER A 285 -15.14 -8.43 -5.72
C SER A 285 -13.88 -8.69 -6.56
N PRO A 286 -12.76 -9.14 -5.94
CA PRO A 286 -11.56 -9.49 -6.69
C PRO A 286 -11.82 -10.54 -7.78
N ALA A 287 -12.64 -11.56 -7.51
CA ALA A 287 -12.98 -12.59 -8.48
C ALA A 287 -13.80 -12.04 -9.66
N GLU A 288 -14.76 -11.16 -9.38
CA GLU A 288 -15.56 -10.50 -10.42
C GLU A 288 -14.71 -9.53 -11.25
N ALA A 289 -13.79 -8.80 -10.61
CA ALA A 289 -12.88 -7.90 -11.29
C ALA A 289 -11.96 -8.65 -12.26
N LEU A 290 -11.43 -9.81 -11.84
CA LEU A 290 -10.63 -10.69 -12.69
C LEU A 290 -11.42 -11.25 -13.88
N ALA A 291 -12.73 -11.43 -13.72
CA ALA A 291 -13.62 -11.92 -14.77
C ALA A 291 -14.10 -10.82 -15.76
N LEU A 292 -13.68 -9.56 -15.57
CA LEU A 292 -14.07 -8.47 -16.48
C LEU A 292 -13.42 -8.65 -17.87
N PRO A 293 -14.12 -8.27 -18.96
CA PRO A 293 -13.67 -8.54 -20.34
C PRO A 293 -12.23 -8.13 -20.64
N PHE A 294 -11.78 -6.99 -20.11
CA PHE A 294 -10.41 -6.48 -20.30
C PHE A 294 -9.31 -7.47 -19.89
N LEU A 295 -9.57 -8.33 -18.89
CA LEU A 295 -8.60 -9.32 -18.39
C LEU A 295 -8.81 -10.73 -18.94
N GLN A 296 -9.79 -10.92 -19.82
CA GLN A 296 -10.16 -12.22 -20.39
C GLN A 296 -9.68 -12.39 -21.84
N GLU A 297 -8.98 -11.39 -22.39
CA GLU A 297 -8.39 -11.39 -23.73
C GLU A 297 -6.96 -11.94 -23.77
#